data_AF-A0A0P1KXC7-F1
#
_entry.id   AF-A0A0P1KXC7-F1
#
_cell.length_a   1.000
_cell.length_b   1.000
_cell.length_c   1.000
_cell.angle_alpha   90.00
_cell.angle_beta   90.00
_cell.angle_gamma   90.00
#
_symmetry.space_group_name_H-M   'P 1'
#
loop_
_entity.id
_entity.type
_entity.pdbx_description
1 polymer ?
#
loop_
_entity_poly.entity_id
_entity_poly.type
_entity_poly.pdbx_seq_one_letter_code
_entity_poly.pdbx_strand_id
1 'polypeptide(L)'
;MARLSSPLTVVEYALPPFERQTKSYTCECESCRVYTEYRFLPPRLFFGGFILPTCWILNITLFVYMQEIVEHAVKFPQLAPEDFPTLFELEMYQKRVPIAPEKTTRHLRATEDAVLEEAKSNPAPVSNTAATDSQGQILLDSRLEFLTIVSKDVLASHTEIRQDFQSWLWRTVFSLIGYILLITFLIIALRKSRNS
;
A
#
# COMPACT_ATOMS: atom_id res chain seq x y z
N MET A 1 -28.04 59.50 -25.47
CA MET A 1 -28.30 58.06 -25.20
C MET A 1 -27.00 57.30 -25.41
N ALA A 2 -26.37 56.81 -24.34
CA ALA A 2 -25.22 55.92 -24.44
C ALA A 2 -25.46 54.75 -23.47
N ARG A 3 -25.64 53.55 -24.02
CA ARG A 3 -25.80 52.31 -23.24
C ARG A 3 -24.40 51.77 -22.94
N LEU A 4 -24.03 51.76 -21.66
CA LEU A 4 -22.87 51.03 -21.14
C LEU A 4 -23.27 49.56 -20.96
N SER A 5 -23.11 48.75 -22.01
CA SER A 5 -23.13 47.30 -21.89
C SER A 5 -21.72 46.82 -21.56
N SER A 6 -21.43 46.68 -20.26
CA SER A 6 -20.22 45.97 -19.82
C SER A 6 -20.50 44.47 -19.85
N PRO A 7 -19.72 43.66 -20.59
CA PRO A 7 -19.85 42.21 -20.51
C PRO A 7 -19.33 41.74 -19.14
N LEU A 8 -20.15 41.00 -18.39
CA LEU A 8 -19.69 40.24 -17.23
C LEU A 8 -18.64 39.25 -17.71
N THR A 9 -17.37 39.56 -17.45
CA THR A 9 -16.28 38.59 -17.54
C THR A 9 -16.49 37.56 -16.44
N VAL A 10 -17.08 36.42 -16.81
CA VAL A 10 -17.03 35.20 -16.00
C VAL A 10 -15.57 34.81 -15.93
N VAL A 11 -14.93 35.14 -14.81
CA VAL A 11 -13.59 34.65 -14.50
C VAL A 11 -13.76 33.17 -14.20
N GLU A 12 -13.53 32.36 -15.23
CA GLU A 12 -13.34 30.92 -15.07
C GLU A 12 -12.06 30.75 -14.25
N TYR A 13 -12.22 30.65 -12.93
CA TYR A 13 -11.14 30.26 -12.05
C TYR A 13 -10.78 28.83 -12.44
N ALA A 14 -9.75 28.68 -13.27
CA ALA A 14 -8.99 27.45 -13.36
C ALA A 14 -8.39 27.21 -11.98
N LEU A 15 -9.18 26.61 -11.09
CA LEU A 15 -8.65 25.98 -9.89
C LEU A 15 -7.52 25.09 -10.40
N PRO A 16 -6.26 25.31 -9.98
CA PRO A 16 -5.18 24.43 -10.36
C PRO A 16 -5.66 23.00 -10.10
N PRO A 17 -5.35 22.02 -10.96
CA PRO A 17 -5.64 20.64 -10.63
C PRO A 17 -4.99 20.43 -9.27
N PHE A 18 -5.80 20.30 -8.22
CA PHE A 18 -5.34 19.77 -6.97
C PHE A 18 -4.83 18.40 -7.37
N GLU A 19 -3.51 18.32 -7.60
CA GLU A 19 -2.83 17.07 -7.82
C GLU A 19 -3.27 16.25 -6.62
N ARG A 20 -3.98 15.15 -6.89
CA ARG A 20 -4.13 14.12 -5.89
C ARG A 20 -2.70 13.68 -5.63
N GLN A 21 -2.03 14.31 -4.67
CA GLN A 21 -0.97 13.66 -3.95
C GLN A 21 -1.68 12.49 -3.30
N THR A 22 -1.68 11.36 -4.00
CA THR A 22 -2.00 10.05 -3.45
C THR A 22 -0.95 9.84 -2.39
N LYS A 23 -1.19 10.39 -1.19
CA LYS A 23 -0.36 10.17 -0.01
C LYS A 23 -0.39 8.65 0.18
N SER A 24 0.70 7.99 -0.20
CA SER A 24 0.84 6.56 0.02
C SER A 24 1.11 6.36 1.50
N TYR A 25 0.19 5.69 2.21
CA TYR A 25 0.34 5.44 3.63
C TYR A 25 1.18 4.17 3.82
N THR A 26 2.34 4.31 4.46
CA THR A 26 3.22 3.19 4.77
C THR A 26 3.04 2.72 6.22
N CYS A 27 3.35 1.46 6.48
CA CYS A 27 3.31 0.91 7.83
C CYS A 27 4.43 1.48 8.70
N GLU A 28 4.09 1.94 9.91
CA GLU A 28 5.04 2.49 10.90
C GLU A 28 5.45 1.44 11.96
N CYS A 29 5.36 0.16 11.61
CA CYS A 29 5.79 -0.90 12.50
C CYS A 29 7.30 -0.85 12.74
N GLU A 30 7.77 -1.32 13.91
CA GLU A 30 9.19 -1.28 14.26
C GLU A 30 10.03 -2.05 13.23
N SER A 31 9.56 -3.21 12.76
CA SER A 31 10.26 -3.98 11.71
C SER A 31 10.26 -3.28 10.35
N CYS A 32 9.20 -2.54 10.02
CA CYS A 32 9.08 -1.73 8.80
C CYS A 32 10.04 -0.53 8.84
N ARG A 33 10.19 0.09 10.02
CA ARG A 33 11.11 1.21 10.25
C ARG A 33 12.56 0.75 10.18
N VAL A 34 12.86 -0.36 10.83
CA VAL A 34 14.22 -0.92 10.79
C VAL A 34 14.54 -1.40 9.36
N TYR A 35 13.56 -1.90 8.58
CA TYR A 35 13.79 -2.20 7.17
C TYR A 35 14.27 -0.99 6.37
N THR A 36 13.61 0.15 6.48
CA THR A 36 13.97 1.33 5.67
C THR A 36 15.39 1.80 5.99
N GLU A 37 15.81 1.70 7.24
CA GLU A 37 17.18 1.99 7.68
C GLU A 37 18.21 1.00 7.14
N TYR A 38 17.89 -0.30 7.17
CA TYR A 38 18.83 -1.38 6.81
C TYR A 38 18.63 -1.94 5.39
N ARG A 39 17.80 -1.34 4.53
CA ARG A 39 17.45 -1.90 3.20
C ARG A 39 18.65 -2.21 2.31
N PHE A 40 19.75 -1.47 2.49
CA PHE A 40 20.98 -1.64 1.70
C PHE A 40 21.88 -2.75 2.23
N LEU A 41 21.64 -3.26 3.44
CA LEU A 41 22.48 -4.26 4.09
C LEU A 41 22.32 -5.66 3.49
N PRO A 42 21.10 -6.18 3.22
CA PRO A 42 20.90 -7.49 2.62
C PRO A 42 21.64 -7.71 1.29
N PRO A 43 21.56 -6.80 0.28
CA PRO A 43 22.32 -7.00 -0.95
C PRO A 43 23.83 -6.92 -0.72
N ARG A 44 24.31 -6.03 0.15
CA ARG A 44 25.75 -5.90 0.45
C ARG A 44 26.30 -7.15 1.14
N LEU A 45 25.61 -7.68 2.14
CA LEU A 45 26.00 -8.90 2.83
C LEU A 45 25.92 -10.13 1.93
N PHE A 46 24.96 -10.16 1.00
CA PHE A 46 24.86 -11.22 0.00
C PHE A 46 26.10 -11.29 -0.89
N PHE A 47 26.53 -10.16 -1.46
CA PHE A 47 27.74 -10.13 -2.30
C PHE A 47 29.03 -10.32 -1.49
N GLY A 48 29.11 -9.76 -0.27
CA GLY A 48 30.23 -10.00 0.64
C GLY A 48 30.39 -11.48 1.02
N GLY A 49 29.29 -12.23 1.04
CA GLY A 49 29.27 -13.66 1.35
C GLY A 49 30.08 -14.55 0.42
N PHE A 50 30.31 -14.14 -0.83
CA PHE A 50 31.18 -14.88 -1.75
C PHE A 50 32.65 -14.87 -1.32
N ILE A 51 33.09 -13.82 -0.64
CA ILE A 51 34.44 -13.70 -0.08
C ILE A 51 34.46 -14.34 1.31
N LEU A 52 33.46 -14.02 2.13
CA LEU A 52 33.39 -14.46 3.52
C LEU A 52 32.00 -15.05 3.82
N PRO A 53 31.84 -16.39 3.90
CA PRO A 53 30.53 -17.03 4.04
C PRO A 53 29.82 -16.67 5.36
N THR A 54 30.52 -16.12 6.36
CA THR A 54 29.90 -15.60 7.57
C THR A 54 28.96 -14.41 7.30
N CYS A 55 29.16 -13.66 6.20
CA CYS A 55 28.22 -12.60 5.81
C CYS A 55 26.84 -13.14 5.43
N TRP A 56 26.77 -14.34 4.85
CA TRP A 56 25.47 -15.00 4.60
C TRP A 56 24.80 -15.43 5.90
N ILE A 57 25.58 -15.94 6.87
CA ILE A 57 25.06 -16.28 8.21
C ILE A 57 24.51 -15.03 8.89
N LEU A 58 25.27 -13.92 8.89
CA LEU A 58 24.82 -12.64 9.46
C LEU A 58 23.53 -12.13 8.79
N ASN A 59 23.39 -12.28 7.47
CA ASN A 59 22.18 -11.90 6.75
C ASN A 59 20.97 -12.74 7.20
N ILE A 60 21.15 -14.05 7.36
CA ILE A 60 20.11 -14.94 7.90
C ILE A 60 19.78 -14.57 9.36
N THR A 61 20.79 -14.33 10.19
CA THR A 61 20.59 -13.92 11.59
C THR A 61 19.84 -12.60 11.68
N LEU A 62 20.16 -11.63 10.83
CA LEU A 62 19.45 -10.36 10.76
C LEU A 62 17.98 -10.59 10.39
N PHE A 63 17.70 -11.46 9.43
CA PHE A 63 16.32 -11.81 9.07
C PHE A 63 15.56 -12.43 10.25
N VAL A 64 16.16 -13.40 10.94
CA VAL A 64 15.55 -14.05 12.12
C VAL A 64 15.31 -13.02 13.23
N TYR A 65 16.28 -12.14 13.48
CA TYR A 65 16.14 -11.03 14.43
C TYR A 65 14.95 -10.14 14.07
N MET A 66 14.84 -9.74 12.80
CA MET A 66 13.72 -8.91 12.35
C MET A 66 12.38 -9.63 12.45
N GLN A 67 12.31 -10.96 12.28
CA GLN A 67 11.06 -11.74 12.27
C GLN A 67 10.59 -12.24 13.64
N GLU A 68 11.51 -12.57 14.54
CA GLU A 68 11.17 -13.20 15.83
C GLU A 68 11.30 -12.24 17.01
N ILE A 69 12.18 -11.25 16.94
CA ILE A 69 12.50 -10.38 18.08
C ILE A 69 11.79 -9.03 17.99
N VAL A 70 11.67 -8.48 16.79
CA VAL A 70 11.01 -7.18 16.59
C VAL A 70 9.49 -7.35 16.61
N GLU A 71 8.75 -6.42 17.20
CA GLU A 71 7.29 -6.44 17.18
C GLU A 71 6.74 -6.26 15.76
N HIS A 72 5.85 -7.17 15.33
CA HIS A 72 5.24 -7.18 13.99
C HIS A 72 3.82 -6.64 13.96
N ALA A 73 3.33 -6.08 15.07
CA ALA A 73 2.01 -5.49 15.10
C ALA A 73 1.95 -4.34 14.08
N VAL A 74 1.05 -4.45 13.10
CA VAL A 74 0.82 -3.40 12.10
C VAL A 74 0.41 -2.14 12.83
N LYS A 75 1.23 -1.09 12.71
CA LYS A 75 0.96 0.24 13.26
C LYS A 75 0.51 1.14 12.12
N PHE A 76 -0.73 1.59 12.20
CA PHE A 76 -1.27 2.58 11.28
C PHE A 76 -0.73 3.97 11.67
N PRO A 77 -0.41 4.82 10.67
CA PRO A 77 0.01 6.18 10.94
C PRO A 77 -1.09 6.96 11.67
N GLN A 78 -0.70 7.90 12.54
CA GLN A 78 -1.66 8.78 13.19
C GLN A 78 -2.21 9.77 12.16
N LEU A 79 -3.46 9.56 11.76
CA LEU A 79 -4.17 10.43 10.81
C LEU A 79 -4.58 11.73 11.52
N ALA A 80 -4.12 12.87 11.02
CA ALA A 80 -4.58 14.16 11.50
C ALA A 80 -6.05 14.40 11.07
N PRO A 81 -6.84 15.20 11.80
CA PRO A 81 -8.20 15.55 11.40
C PRO A 81 -8.25 16.23 10.02
N GLU A 82 -7.14 16.84 9.58
CA GLU A 82 -6.96 17.46 8.27
C GLU A 82 -6.79 16.47 7.12
N ASP A 83 -6.42 15.21 7.40
CA ASP A 83 -6.24 14.16 6.37
C ASP A 83 -7.56 13.48 6.00
N PHE A 84 -8.62 13.69 6.79
CA PHE A 84 -9.94 13.16 6.47
C PHE A 84 -10.62 13.97 5.37
N PRO A 85 -11.33 13.31 4.45
CA PRO A 85 -12.05 14.02 3.39
C PRO A 85 -13.03 15.01 3.99
N THR A 86 -12.95 16.26 3.53
CA THR A 86 -13.86 17.32 3.96
C THR A 86 -15.11 17.33 3.08
N LEU A 87 -16.24 17.84 3.61
CA LEU A 87 -17.47 18.02 2.83
C LEU A 87 -17.23 18.87 1.57
N PHE A 88 -16.31 19.82 1.63
CA PHE A 88 -15.92 20.66 0.50
C PHE A 88 -15.22 19.86 -0.61
N GLU A 89 -14.33 18.93 -0.25
CA GLU A 89 -13.67 18.05 -1.20
C GLU A 89 -14.67 17.08 -1.85
N LEU A 90 -15.58 16.51 -1.06
CA LEU A 90 -16.65 15.62 -1.53
C LEU A 90 -17.57 16.30 -2.56
N GLU A 91 -18.03 17.52 -2.27
CA GLU A 91 -18.85 18.29 -3.21
C GLU A 91 -18.08 18.68 -4.48
N MET A 92 -16.78 18.97 -4.35
CA MET A 92 -15.92 19.19 -5.52
C MET A 92 -15.77 17.93 -6.38
N TYR A 93 -15.64 16.75 -5.77
CA TYR A 93 -15.56 15.48 -6.50
C TYR A 93 -16.87 15.15 -7.23
N GLN A 94 -18.00 15.34 -6.57
CA GLN A 94 -19.32 15.08 -7.16
C GLN A 94 -19.61 16.01 -8.35
N LYS A 95 -19.10 17.25 -8.32
CA LYS A 95 -19.19 18.21 -9.43
C LYS A 95 -18.17 17.97 -10.56
N ARG A 96 -17.18 17.08 -10.39
CA ARG A 96 -16.06 16.85 -11.33
C ARG A 96 -16.14 15.54 -12.17
N VAL A 97 -17.27 14.84 -12.21
CA VAL A 97 -17.45 13.67 -13.10
C VAL A 97 -18.48 14.03 -14.18
N PRO A 98 -18.15 13.98 -15.50
CA PRO A 98 -17.43 12.88 -16.14
C PRO A 98 -16.32 13.30 -17.14
N ILE A 99 -15.12 12.75 -16.97
CA ILE A 99 -14.26 12.43 -18.12
C ILE A 99 -13.93 10.95 -17.97
N ALA A 100 -14.37 10.16 -18.95
CA ALA A 100 -14.31 8.71 -18.95
C ALA A 100 -12.90 8.18 -18.64
N PRO A 101 -12.74 7.22 -17.71
CA PRO A 101 -11.56 6.40 -17.69
C PRO A 101 -11.70 5.30 -18.74
N GLU A 102 -10.91 5.40 -19.81
CA GLU A 102 -10.65 4.26 -20.67
C GLU A 102 -9.98 3.17 -19.82
N LYS A 103 -10.64 2.00 -19.73
CA LYS A 103 -10.10 0.70 -19.30
C LYS A 103 -9.70 0.55 -17.82
N THR A 104 -10.71 0.47 -16.94
CA THR A 104 -10.65 -0.49 -15.80
C THR A 104 -12.05 -1.01 -15.47
N THR A 105 -12.80 -1.42 -16.50
CA THR A 105 -14.14 -2.00 -16.35
C THR A 105 -14.04 -3.52 -16.44
N ARG A 106 -13.73 -4.18 -15.31
CA ARG A 106 -14.03 -5.59 -15.04
C ARG A 106 -13.57 -5.90 -13.63
N HIS A 107 -14.38 -5.59 -12.62
CA HIS A 107 -14.45 -6.37 -11.38
C HIS A 107 -15.57 -5.90 -10.43
N LEU A 108 -16.15 -4.71 -10.62
CA LEU A 108 -17.20 -4.18 -9.74
C LEU A 108 -18.65 -4.54 -10.14
N ARG A 109 -18.90 -5.26 -11.25
CA ARG A 109 -20.27 -5.62 -11.68
C ARG A 109 -20.79 -6.97 -11.17
N ALA A 110 -20.02 -7.71 -10.38
CA ALA A 110 -20.44 -9.05 -9.93
C ALA A 110 -21.12 -9.06 -8.55
N THR A 111 -21.21 -7.92 -7.85
CA THR A 111 -21.68 -7.89 -6.45
C THR A 111 -22.93 -7.05 -6.24
N GLU A 112 -23.43 -6.32 -7.26
CA GLU A 112 -24.67 -5.55 -7.17
C GLU A 112 -25.93 -6.35 -7.56
N ASP A 113 -25.80 -7.43 -8.34
CA ASP A 113 -26.97 -8.22 -8.80
C ASP A 113 -27.52 -9.20 -7.74
N ALA A 114 -26.88 -9.34 -6.58
CA ALA A 114 -27.32 -10.28 -5.53
C ALA A 114 -28.13 -9.62 -4.39
N VAL A 115 -28.19 -8.29 -4.32
CA VAL A 115 -28.80 -7.58 -3.17
C VAL A 115 -30.15 -6.92 -3.53
N LEU A 116 -30.52 -6.87 -4.80
CA LEU A 116 -31.69 -6.10 -5.27
C LEU A 116 -33.02 -6.88 -5.34
N GLU A 117 -33.06 -8.18 -5.01
CA GLU A 117 -34.25 -9.04 -5.18
C GLU A 117 -35.02 -9.37 -3.89
N GLU A 118 -34.83 -8.64 -2.77
CA GLU A 118 -35.58 -8.95 -1.52
C GLU A 118 -36.32 -7.80 -0.83
N ALA A 119 -36.42 -6.61 -1.43
CA ALA A 119 -37.09 -5.48 -0.78
C ALA A 119 -38.18 -4.83 -1.65
N LYS A 120 -39.25 -5.58 -1.94
CA LYS A 120 -40.47 -5.03 -2.54
C LYS A 120 -41.71 -5.41 -1.73
N SER A 121 -42.04 -4.63 -0.69
CA SER A 121 -43.40 -4.55 -0.13
C SER A 121 -43.58 -3.39 0.85
N ASN A 122 -44.57 -2.54 0.53
CA ASN A 122 -45.28 -1.53 1.34
C ASN A 122 -44.73 -0.08 1.44
N PRO A 123 -45.51 0.94 1.02
CA PRO A 123 -45.21 2.35 1.24
C PRO A 123 -45.87 2.88 2.52
N ALA A 124 -45.12 3.64 3.32
CA ALA A 124 -45.64 4.44 4.44
C ALA A 124 -44.93 5.82 4.44
N PRO A 125 -45.55 6.86 5.03
CA PRO A 125 -45.49 8.23 4.52
C PRO A 125 -44.17 8.94 4.87
N VAL A 126 -43.75 9.76 3.91
CA VAL A 126 -42.54 10.59 3.93
C VAL A 126 -42.59 11.57 5.11
N SER A 127 -41.76 11.30 6.11
CA SER A 127 -41.42 12.28 7.16
C SER A 127 -40.22 13.09 6.68
N ASN A 128 -40.42 14.40 6.52
CA ASN A 128 -39.43 15.35 6.02
C ASN A 128 -38.35 15.70 7.08
N THR A 129 -37.65 14.69 7.60
CA THR A 129 -36.47 14.84 8.47
C THR A 129 -35.20 14.23 7.87
N ALA A 130 -35.27 13.61 6.69
CA ALA A 130 -34.18 12.80 6.12
C ALA A 130 -33.10 13.57 5.32
N ALA A 131 -33.28 14.85 5.01
CA ALA A 131 -32.35 15.58 4.13
C ALA A 131 -31.02 15.94 4.83
N THR A 132 -31.00 16.07 6.16
CA THR A 132 -29.78 16.35 6.93
C THR A 132 -29.00 15.06 7.24
N ASP A 133 -29.70 13.92 7.27
CA ASP A 133 -29.12 12.62 7.60
C ASP A 133 -28.38 12.01 6.38
N SER A 134 -28.87 12.25 5.16
CA SER A 134 -28.23 11.75 3.93
C SER A 134 -26.83 12.33 3.68
N GLN A 135 -26.64 13.64 3.92
CA GLN A 135 -25.32 14.27 3.75
C GLN A 135 -24.34 13.82 4.85
N GLY A 136 -24.83 13.61 6.08
CA GLY A 136 -24.05 13.02 7.16
C GLY A 136 -23.62 11.59 6.86
N GLN A 137 -24.51 10.78 6.29
CA GLN A 137 -24.22 9.40 5.87
C GLN A 137 -23.20 9.35 4.73
N ILE A 138 -23.32 10.20 3.69
CA ILE A 138 -22.33 10.28 2.60
C ILE A 138 -20.94 10.67 3.13
N LEU A 139 -20.89 11.59 4.09
CA LEU A 139 -19.64 11.99 4.75
C LEU A 139 -19.03 10.81 5.52
N LEU A 140 -19.84 10.10 6.31
CA LEU A 140 -19.39 8.92 7.04
C LEU A 140 -18.90 7.80 6.11
N ASP A 141 -19.64 7.52 5.04
CA ASP A 141 -19.29 6.50 4.05
C ASP A 141 -17.96 6.85 3.36
N SER A 142 -17.77 8.12 2.96
CA SER A 142 -16.51 8.55 2.35
C SER A 142 -15.31 8.48 3.31
N ARG A 143 -15.52 8.73 4.61
CA ARG A 143 -14.48 8.55 5.63
C ARG A 143 -14.14 7.09 5.83
N LEU A 144 -15.15 6.21 5.83
CA LEU A 144 -14.95 4.77 5.92
C LEU A 144 -14.23 4.22 4.70
N GLU A 145 -14.59 4.68 3.50
CA GLU A 145 -13.91 4.33 2.26
C GLU A 145 -12.45 4.79 2.30
N PHE A 146 -12.20 6.02 2.72
CA PHE A 146 -10.84 6.55 2.90
C PHE A 146 -10.03 5.71 3.89
N LEU A 147 -10.56 5.40 5.07
CA LEU A 147 -9.89 4.51 6.05
C LEU A 147 -9.65 3.11 5.48
N THR A 148 -10.54 2.61 4.63
CA THR A 148 -10.38 1.33 3.94
C THR A 148 -9.23 1.38 2.93
N ILE A 149 -9.08 2.49 2.20
CA ILE A 149 -7.95 2.70 1.29
C ILE A 149 -6.64 2.80 2.08
N VAL A 150 -6.61 3.62 3.13
CA VAL A 150 -5.42 3.77 4.00
C VAL A 150 -5.00 2.43 4.61
N SER A 151 -5.95 1.66 5.12
CA SER A 151 -5.62 0.36 5.72
C SER A 151 -5.12 -0.65 4.69
N LYS A 152 -5.67 -0.64 3.47
CA LYS A 152 -5.17 -1.44 2.34
C LYS A 152 -3.75 -1.04 1.96
N ASP A 153 -3.46 0.25 1.86
CA ASP A 153 -2.11 0.75 1.52
C ASP A 153 -1.08 0.37 2.58
N VAL A 154 -1.41 0.56 3.86
CA VAL A 154 -0.55 0.18 4.98
C VAL A 154 -0.27 -1.32 4.99
N LEU A 155 -1.32 -2.13 4.75
CA LEU A 155 -1.17 -3.58 4.70
C LEU A 155 -0.35 -4.03 3.48
N ALA A 156 -0.62 -3.44 2.30
CA ALA A 156 0.12 -3.70 1.08
C ALA A 156 1.61 -3.40 1.27
N SER A 157 1.93 -2.20 1.79
CA SER A 157 3.30 -1.80 2.12
C SER A 157 3.97 -2.76 3.10
N HIS A 158 3.29 -3.16 4.17
CA HIS A 158 3.82 -4.14 5.12
C HIS A 158 4.12 -5.50 4.46
N THR A 159 3.21 -5.98 3.60
CA THR A 159 3.39 -7.26 2.90
C THR A 159 4.52 -7.21 1.87
N GLU A 160 4.65 -6.11 1.13
CA GLU A 160 5.71 -5.90 0.13
C GLU A 160 7.09 -5.95 0.78
N ILE A 161 7.29 -5.20 1.87
CA ILE A 161 8.54 -5.21 2.64
C ILE A 161 8.92 -6.63 3.09
N ARG A 162 7.92 -7.41 3.53
CA ARG A 162 8.14 -8.78 3.98
C ARG A 162 8.55 -9.71 2.84
N GLN A 163 7.91 -9.56 1.67
CA GLN A 163 8.24 -10.34 0.48
C GLN A 163 9.65 -10.04 -0.04
N ASP A 164 10.06 -8.77 0.00
CA ASP A 164 11.43 -8.36 -0.35
C ASP A 164 12.47 -9.06 0.52
N PHE A 165 12.28 -9.04 1.84
CA PHE A 165 13.18 -9.72 2.79
C PHE A 165 13.24 -11.22 2.57
N GLN A 166 12.08 -11.86 2.37
CA GLN A 166 12.02 -13.30 2.08
C GLN A 166 12.74 -13.66 0.78
N SER A 167 12.63 -12.82 -0.24
CA SER A 167 13.35 -13.01 -1.51
C SER A 167 14.86 -12.99 -1.31
N TRP A 168 15.38 -12.05 -0.52
CA TRP A 168 16.80 -11.98 -0.18
C TRP A 168 17.27 -13.13 0.71
N LEU A 169 16.44 -13.57 1.65
CA LEU A 169 16.72 -14.73 2.48
C LEU A 169 16.89 -15.98 1.60
N TRP A 170 15.92 -16.27 0.72
CA TRP A 170 15.98 -17.43 -0.14
C TRP A 170 17.22 -17.43 -1.03
N ARG A 171 17.55 -16.28 -1.62
CA ARG A 171 18.80 -16.12 -2.40
C ARG A 171 20.02 -16.49 -1.55
N THR A 172 20.11 -15.97 -0.32
CA THR A 172 21.23 -16.23 0.60
C THR A 172 21.31 -17.70 1.01
N VAL A 173 20.17 -18.33 1.31
CA VAL A 173 20.08 -19.75 1.69
C VAL A 173 20.55 -20.64 0.54
N PHE A 174 20.08 -20.41 -0.70
CA PHE A 174 20.53 -21.18 -1.86
C PHE A 174 22.03 -21.02 -2.13
N SER A 175 22.54 -19.78 -2.01
CA SER A 175 23.99 -19.52 -2.15
C SER A 175 24.80 -20.25 -1.09
N LEU A 176 24.36 -20.25 0.17
CA LEU A 176 25.02 -20.95 1.27
C LEU A 176 25.04 -22.47 1.05
N ILE A 177 23.91 -23.05 0.65
CA ILE A 177 23.82 -24.49 0.34
C ILE A 177 24.77 -24.85 -0.81
N GLY A 178 24.73 -24.08 -1.91
CA GLY A 178 25.61 -24.30 -3.06
C GLY A 178 27.09 -24.22 -2.69
N TYR A 179 27.45 -23.28 -1.83
CA TYR A 179 28.83 -23.11 -1.34
C TYR A 179 29.29 -24.31 -0.48
N ILE A 180 28.44 -24.83 0.41
CA ILE A 180 28.74 -26.03 1.20
C ILE A 180 28.97 -27.24 0.29
N LEU A 181 28.13 -27.43 -0.74
CA LEU A 181 28.30 -28.50 -1.73
C LEU A 181 29.61 -28.38 -2.51
N LEU A 182 29.98 -27.17 -2.91
CA LEU A 182 31.24 -26.92 -3.63
C LEU A 182 32.46 -27.26 -2.75
N ILE A 183 32.46 -26.80 -1.48
CA ILE A 183 33.55 -27.11 -0.54
C ILE A 183 33.67 -28.62 -0.29
N THR A 184 32.54 -29.30 -0.05
CA THR A 184 32.56 -30.74 0.19
C THR A 184 33.09 -31.51 -1.03
N PHE A 185 32.69 -31.12 -2.24
CA PHE A 185 33.21 -31.70 -3.48
C PHE A 185 34.73 -31.46 -3.63
N LEU A 186 35.21 -30.24 -3.38
CA LEU A 186 36.64 -29.92 -3.40
C LEU A 186 37.44 -30.75 -2.40
N ILE A 187 36.94 -30.91 -1.17
CA ILE A 187 37.60 -31.72 -0.14
C ILE A 187 37.69 -33.19 -0.59
N ILE A 188 36.61 -33.74 -1.15
CA ILE A 188 36.60 -35.11 -1.67
C ILE A 188 37.57 -35.27 -2.84
N ALA A 189 37.57 -34.33 -3.79
CA ALA A 189 38.47 -34.35 -4.95
C ALA A 189 39.95 -34.26 -4.54
N LEU A 190 40.29 -33.35 -3.61
CA LEU A 190 41.65 -33.20 -3.09
C LEU A 190 42.11 -34.44 -2.31
N ARG A 191 41.22 -35.04 -1.49
CA ARG A 191 41.52 -36.29 -0.79
C ARG A 191 41.78 -37.44 -1.77
N LYS A 192 40.97 -37.55 -2.83
CA LYS A 192 41.17 -38.57 -3.87
C LYS A 192 42.50 -38.37 -4.60
N SER A 193 42.83 -37.14 -4.98
CA SER A 193 44.10 -36.82 -5.65
C SER A 193 45.33 -37.10 -4.79
N ARG A 194 45.22 -36.98 -3.46
CA ARG A 194 46.34 -37.27 -2.54
C ARG A 194 46.53 -38.77 -2.28
N ASN A 195 45.47 -39.55 -2.42
CA ASN A 195 45.47 -41.00 -2.18
C ASN A 195 45.72 -41.83 -3.45
N SER A 196 45.85 -41.19 -4.62
CA SER A 196 46.19 -41.80 -5.91
C SER A 196 47.64 -41.53 -6.27
#